data_AF-A0A8C6SKY8-F1
#
_entry.id   AF-A0A8C6SKY8-F1
#
_cell.length_a   1.000
_cell.length_b   1.000
_cell.length_c   1.000
_cell.angle_alpha   90.00
_cell.angle_beta   90.00
_cell.angle_gamma   90.00
#
_symmetry.space_group_name_H-M   'P 1'
#
loop_
_entity.id
_entity.type
_entity.pdbx_description
1 polymer ?
#
loop_
_entity_poly.entity_id
_entity_poly.type
_entity_poly.pdbx_seq_one_letter_code
_entity_poly.pdbx_strand_id
1 'polypeptide(L)'
;EVCKKLLGKYPGVDARLFIGGKKVGINPKINNLMPGYEGAKYGLVWICDSGIRVKPDTLTDLTNQMTEKVGLVHGLPYVADRQGFAATLEQVYFGTSHPRSYISANVTGIKCVTGMSCLMRKDVLDQAGGLVAFAQYIAEDYFMAKAIADRGWRFSMATQVAMQNSGSYSIAQFQSRMIRWTKLRINMLPGTVLEPVSECFLASLIIGWAAHYVDMMVFFMCHCLAWFISDYIQLTGVQGGAPSFSKLDFAVAWFIRESMAVQIFLSALWDPTISWRTGRYRLRCGGRPEALDLGKAEL
;
A
#
# COMPACT_ATOMS: atom_id res chain seq x y z
N GLU A 1 -9.29 23.81 12.01
CA GLU A 1 -10.73 23.81 12.37
C GLU A 1 -11.32 22.45 12.74
N VAL A 2 -11.45 21.47 11.82
CA VAL A 2 -12.09 20.17 12.13
C VAL A 2 -11.47 19.47 13.36
N CYS A 3 -10.14 19.36 13.41
CA CYS A 3 -9.45 18.74 14.55
C CYS A 3 -9.72 19.46 15.89
N LYS A 4 -9.75 20.80 15.90
CA LYS A 4 -10.04 21.57 17.12
C LYS A 4 -11.45 21.31 17.65
N LYS A 5 -12.45 21.21 16.75
CA LYS A 5 -13.83 20.85 17.11
C LYS A 5 -13.91 19.44 17.71
N LEU A 6 -13.15 18.49 17.18
CA LEU A 6 -13.11 17.12 17.71
C LEU A 6 -12.49 17.05 19.11
N LEU A 7 -11.41 17.81 19.37
CA LEU A 7 -10.83 17.92 20.72
C LEU A 7 -11.85 18.46 21.73
N GLY A 8 -12.61 19.49 21.36
CA GLY A 8 -13.67 20.03 22.21
C GLY A 8 -14.84 19.05 22.42
N LYS A 9 -15.16 18.23 21.42
CA LYS A 9 -16.22 17.21 21.51
C LYS A 9 -15.86 16.02 22.40
N TYR A 10 -14.57 15.68 22.52
CA TYR A 10 -14.08 14.51 23.26
C TYR A 10 -12.99 14.88 24.28
N PRO A 11 -13.32 15.66 25.33
CA PRO A 11 -12.32 16.19 26.26
C PRO A 11 -11.67 15.12 27.16
N GLY A 12 -12.31 13.97 27.34
CA GLY A 12 -11.75 12.84 28.10
C GLY A 12 -10.72 12.00 27.33
N VAL A 13 -10.53 12.26 26.03
CA VAL A 13 -9.54 11.58 25.20
C VAL A 13 -8.24 12.37 25.26
N ASP A 14 -7.14 11.72 25.66
CA ASP A 14 -5.79 12.29 25.68
C ASP A 14 -5.27 12.52 24.25
N ALA A 15 -5.72 13.62 23.65
CA ALA A 15 -5.41 14.01 22.28
C ALA A 15 -4.72 15.37 22.23
N ARG A 16 -3.72 15.49 21.35
CA ARG A 16 -2.97 16.73 21.12
C ARG A 16 -2.92 17.03 19.63
N LEU A 17 -3.05 18.31 19.28
CA LEU A 17 -2.91 18.80 17.91
C LEU A 17 -1.58 19.52 17.76
N PHE A 18 -0.73 19.00 16.87
CA PHE A 18 0.52 19.65 16.49
C PHE A 18 0.34 20.34 15.13
N ILE A 19 0.78 21.59 15.02
CA ILE A 19 0.69 22.41 13.79
C ILE A 19 2.12 22.86 13.43
N GLY A 20 2.46 22.83 12.13
CA GLY A 20 3.72 23.37 11.60
C GLY A 20 4.79 22.32 11.26
N GLY A 21 4.62 21.05 11.67
CA GLY A 21 5.60 19.99 11.40
C GLY A 21 7.01 20.33 11.90
N LYS A 22 8.02 19.58 11.45
CA LYS A 22 9.45 19.86 11.64
C LYS A 22 10.20 19.51 10.36
N LYS A 23 10.87 20.47 9.73
CA LYS A 23 11.62 20.23 8.49
C LYS A 23 12.90 19.44 8.80
N VAL A 24 12.84 18.12 8.65
CA VAL A 24 13.94 17.19 8.90
C VAL A 24 14.46 16.53 7.62
N GLY A 25 13.73 16.66 6.52
CA GLY A 25 14.18 16.22 5.20
C GLY A 25 13.22 16.64 4.10
N ILE A 26 13.35 15.98 2.96
CA ILE A 26 12.55 16.25 1.75
C ILE A 26 11.16 15.63 1.79
N ASN A 27 10.94 14.60 2.63
CA ASN A 27 9.65 13.94 2.74
C ASN A 27 8.68 14.78 3.61
N PRO A 28 7.63 15.38 3.01
CA PRO A 28 6.69 16.21 3.76
C PRO A 28 5.87 15.40 4.78
N LYS A 29 5.66 14.09 4.55
CA LYS A 29 4.95 13.22 5.49
C LYS A 29 5.77 13.03 6.75
N ILE A 30 7.06 12.69 6.64
CA ILE A 30 7.94 12.60 7.81
C ILE A 30 8.03 13.94 8.54
N ASN A 31 8.20 15.05 7.81
CA ASN A 31 8.22 16.39 8.43
C ASN A 31 6.95 16.67 9.24
N ASN A 32 5.78 16.26 8.73
CA ASN A 32 4.51 16.40 9.43
C ASN A 32 4.38 15.47 10.66
N LEU A 33 4.94 14.27 10.60
CA LEU A 33 4.85 13.27 11.67
C LEU A 33 5.78 13.56 12.85
N MET A 34 6.89 14.27 12.64
CA MET A 34 7.94 14.49 13.64
C MET A 34 7.43 15.00 15.00
N PRO A 35 6.63 16.09 15.09
CA PRO A 35 6.15 16.55 16.40
C PRO A 35 5.28 15.51 17.13
N GLY A 36 4.48 14.74 16.39
CA GLY A 36 3.67 13.65 16.94
C GLY A 36 4.53 12.49 17.45
N TYR A 37 5.60 12.16 16.75
CA TYR A 37 6.56 11.12 17.14
C TYR A 37 7.37 11.50 18.38
N GLU A 38 7.84 12.76 18.46
CA GLU A 38 8.54 13.30 19.63
C GLU A 38 7.60 13.42 20.85
N GLY A 39 6.32 13.72 20.62
CA GLY A 39 5.29 13.80 21.66
C GLY A 39 4.65 12.46 22.05
N ALA A 40 5.05 11.34 21.44
CA ALA A 40 4.48 10.03 21.71
C ALA A 40 4.84 9.56 23.13
N LYS A 41 3.82 9.18 23.92
CA LYS A 41 3.98 8.82 25.34
C LYS A 41 4.28 7.33 25.58
N TYR A 42 3.99 6.48 24.59
CA TYR A 42 4.02 5.02 24.73
C TYR A 42 5.07 4.39 23.83
N GLY A 43 5.45 3.14 24.14
CA GLY A 43 6.44 2.37 23.38
C GLY A 43 5.93 1.86 22.03
N LEU A 44 4.64 1.94 21.75
CA LEU A 44 4.06 1.63 20.44
C LEU A 44 3.57 2.92 19.77
N VAL A 45 3.90 3.08 18.48
CA VAL A 45 3.49 4.21 17.66
C VAL A 45 2.68 3.72 16.46
N TRP A 46 1.47 4.25 16.31
CA TRP A 46 0.61 3.96 15.17
C TRP A 46 0.61 5.13 14.20
N ILE A 47 1.13 4.91 13.00
CA ILE A 47 1.04 5.85 11.89
C ILE A 47 -0.15 5.42 11.03
N CYS A 48 -1.16 6.27 10.95
CA CYS A 48 -2.39 6.03 10.21
C CYS A 48 -2.68 7.22 9.29
N ASP A 49 -2.82 6.94 7.99
CA ASP A 49 -3.15 7.97 7.01
C ASP A 49 -4.58 8.49 7.24
N SER A 50 -4.80 9.78 7.06
CA SER A 50 -6.10 10.43 7.32
C SER A 50 -7.26 9.93 6.44
N GLY A 51 -6.94 9.21 5.35
CA GLY A 51 -7.91 8.57 4.47
C GLY A 51 -8.32 7.16 4.89
N ILE A 52 -7.76 6.62 5.97
CA ILE A 52 -8.11 5.29 6.47
C ILE A 52 -9.28 5.40 7.45
N ARG A 53 -10.34 4.64 7.15
CA ARG A 53 -11.48 4.46 8.04
C ARG A 53 -11.14 3.36 9.05
N VAL A 54 -11.19 3.71 10.33
CA VAL A 54 -10.90 2.80 11.44
C VAL A 54 -12.20 2.34 12.12
N LYS A 55 -12.21 1.11 12.62
CA LYS A 55 -13.27 0.57 13.48
C LYS A 55 -12.88 0.75 14.96
N PRO A 56 -13.83 0.71 15.91
CA PRO A 56 -13.52 0.87 17.33
C PRO A 56 -12.48 -0.13 17.88
N ASP A 57 -12.39 -1.32 17.29
CA ASP A 57 -11.51 -2.42 17.69
C ASP A 57 -10.22 -2.51 16.85
N THR A 58 -10.01 -1.63 15.86
CA THR A 58 -8.84 -1.68 14.97
C THR A 58 -7.51 -1.58 15.73
N LEU A 59 -7.42 -0.72 16.75
CA LEU A 59 -6.19 -0.61 17.53
C LEU A 59 -5.93 -1.87 18.35
N THR A 60 -6.98 -2.47 18.93
CA THR A 60 -6.91 -3.75 19.65
C THR A 60 -6.41 -4.86 18.74
N ASP A 61 -6.95 -4.97 17.52
CA ASP A 61 -6.50 -5.93 16.51
C ASP A 61 -5.00 -5.76 16.20
N LEU A 62 -4.56 -4.52 15.91
CA LEU A 62 -3.15 -4.23 15.66
C LEU A 62 -2.26 -4.62 16.85
N THR A 63 -2.67 -4.32 18.08
CA THR A 63 -1.91 -4.66 19.28
C THR A 63 -1.87 -6.17 19.55
N ASN A 64 -2.94 -6.91 19.24
CA ASN A 64 -2.98 -8.37 19.41
C ASN A 64 -1.99 -9.08 18.48
N GLN A 65 -1.72 -8.51 17.31
CA GLN A 65 -0.72 -9.03 16.37
C GLN A 65 0.73 -8.65 16.76
N MET A 66 0.91 -7.75 17.73
CA MET A 66 2.21 -7.26 18.19
C MET A 66 2.83 -8.19 19.26
N THR A 67 3.29 -9.37 18.83
CA THR A 67 4.02 -10.30 19.72
C THR A 67 5.42 -9.79 20.09
N GLU A 68 6.11 -10.48 21.00
CA GLU A 68 7.47 -10.14 21.45
C GLU A 68 8.51 -10.10 20.33
N LYS A 69 8.28 -10.81 19.23
CA LYS A 69 9.20 -10.86 18.08
C LYS A 69 8.77 -9.98 16.91
N VAL A 70 7.60 -9.36 16.99
CA VAL A 70 7.05 -8.50 15.94
C VAL A 70 7.43 -7.05 16.25
N GLY A 71 8.04 -6.39 15.28
CA GLY A 71 8.45 -4.98 15.38
C GLY A 71 7.48 -4.03 14.66
N LEU A 72 6.68 -4.56 13.73
CA LEU A 72 5.72 -3.81 12.93
C LEU A 72 4.52 -4.68 12.57
N VAL A 73 3.33 -4.13 12.78
CA VAL A 73 2.04 -4.68 12.32
C VAL A 73 1.43 -3.70 11.32
N HIS A 74 0.99 -4.18 10.17
CA HIS A 74 0.32 -3.34 9.16
C HIS A 74 -1.04 -3.90 8.76
N GLY A 75 -1.96 -3.01 8.38
CA GLY A 75 -3.23 -3.41 7.78
C GLY A 75 -3.09 -3.78 6.31
N LEU A 76 -3.89 -4.74 5.86
CA LEU A 76 -4.00 -5.09 4.44
C LEU A 76 -4.73 -3.96 3.68
N PRO A 77 -4.15 -3.34 2.64
CA PRO A 77 -4.83 -2.29 1.91
C PRO A 77 -6.13 -2.75 1.26
N TYR A 78 -7.22 -2.03 1.55
CA TYR A 78 -8.50 -2.24 0.88
C TYR A 78 -9.24 -0.91 0.68
N VAL A 79 -10.35 -0.91 -0.06
CA VAL A 79 -11.14 0.30 -0.33
C VAL A 79 -12.56 0.15 0.20
N ALA A 80 -13.10 1.23 0.75
CA ALA A 80 -14.48 1.29 1.18
C ALA A 80 -15.43 1.20 -0.02
N ASP A 81 -16.63 0.68 0.21
CA ASP A 81 -17.68 0.62 -0.80
C ASP A 81 -18.06 2.03 -1.27
N ARG A 82 -18.03 2.20 -2.59
CA ARG A 82 -18.28 3.48 -3.28
C ARG A 82 -19.03 3.22 -4.59
N GLN A 83 -19.67 4.26 -5.10
CA GLN A 83 -20.52 4.14 -6.30
C GLN A 83 -19.72 4.30 -7.59
N GLY A 84 -20.12 3.55 -8.63
CA GLY A 84 -19.61 3.67 -10.00
C GLY A 84 -18.46 2.73 -10.35
N PHE A 85 -18.24 2.53 -11.65
CA PHE A 85 -17.32 1.53 -12.17
C PHE A 85 -15.85 1.78 -11.79
N ALA A 86 -15.42 3.04 -11.66
CA ALA A 86 -14.08 3.37 -11.19
C ALA A 86 -13.81 2.84 -9.77
N ALA A 87 -14.82 2.89 -8.87
CA ALA A 87 -14.71 2.29 -7.55
C ALA A 87 -14.67 0.77 -7.63
N THR A 88 -15.46 0.16 -8.51
CA THR A 88 -15.43 -1.30 -8.74
C THR A 88 -14.04 -1.75 -9.19
N LEU A 89 -13.42 -1.03 -10.14
CA LEU A 89 -12.06 -1.34 -10.60
C LEU A 89 -11.02 -1.27 -9.47
N GLU A 90 -11.07 -0.23 -8.63
CA GLU A 90 -10.20 -0.14 -7.45
C GLU A 90 -10.44 -1.30 -6.48
N GLN A 91 -11.70 -1.63 -6.20
CA GLN A 91 -12.08 -2.71 -5.29
C GLN A 91 -11.66 -4.08 -5.81
N VAL A 92 -11.74 -4.30 -7.13
CA VAL A 92 -11.21 -5.51 -7.77
C VAL A 92 -9.69 -5.58 -7.61
N TYR A 93 -8.95 -4.51 -7.92
CA TYR A 93 -7.49 -4.52 -7.74
C TYR A 93 -7.07 -4.81 -6.29
N PHE A 94 -7.68 -4.10 -5.33
CA PHE A 94 -7.40 -4.26 -3.90
C PHE A 94 -8.03 -5.52 -3.28
N GLY A 95 -8.91 -6.23 -3.99
CA GLY A 95 -9.46 -7.52 -3.59
C GLY A 95 -8.75 -8.72 -4.21
N THR A 96 -8.00 -8.52 -5.30
CA THR A 96 -7.35 -9.61 -6.06
C THR A 96 -5.82 -9.49 -6.05
N SER A 97 -5.22 -8.86 -7.06
CA SER A 97 -3.77 -8.79 -7.27
C SER A 97 -3.00 -8.28 -6.07
N HIS A 98 -3.46 -7.19 -5.46
CA HIS A 98 -2.76 -6.57 -4.36
C HIS A 98 -2.73 -7.50 -3.12
N PRO A 99 -3.87 -7.90 -2.54
CA PRO A 99 -3.87 -8.79 -1.39
C PRO A 99 -3.23 -10.15 -1.66
N ARG A 100 -3.32 -10.69 -2.88
CA ARG A 100 -2.62 -11.94 -3.24
C ARG A 100 -1.12 -11.83 -2.93
N SER A 101 -0.48 -10.74 -3.35
CA SER A 101 0.95 -10.49 -3.09
C SER A 101 1.25 -10.27 -1.61
N TYR A 102 0.44 -9.50 -0.88
CA TYR A 102 0.68 -9.20 0.54
C TYR A 102 0.44 -10.41 1.44
N ILE A 103 -0.63 -11.16 1.21
CA ILE A 103 -0.94 -12.38 1.97
C ILE A 103 0.14 -13.43 1.70
N SER A 104 0.54 -13.62 0.44
CA SER A 104 1.64 -14.53 0.09
C SER A 104 2.94 -14.11 0.76
N ALA A 105 3.27 -12.82 0.76
CA ALA A 105 4.46 -12.31 1.43
C ALA A 105 4.41 -12.54 2.94
N ASN A 106 3.28 -12.30 3.59
CA ASN A 106 3.09 -12.56 5.01
C ASN A 106 3.25 -14.05 5.38
N VAL A 107 2.70 -14.96 4.57
CA VAL A 107 2.82 -16.41 4.79
C VAL A 107 4.25 -16.93 4.54
N THR A 108 4.95 -16.37 3.55
CA THR A 108 6.33 -16.77 3.19
C THR A 108 7.41 -16.03 3.99
N GLY A 109 7.03 -15.06 4.81
CA GLY A 109 7.97 -14.21 5.56
C GLY A 109 8.72 -13.19 4.69
N ILE A 110 8.28 -12.98 3.44
CA ILE A 110 8.82 -11.93 2.57
C ILE A 110 8.38 -10.56 3.09
N LYS A 111 9.32 -9.62 3.11
CA LYS A 111 9.12 -8.27 3.62
C LYS A 111 8.23 -7.46 2.67
N CYS A 112 6.94 -7.35 2.97
CA CYS A 112 5.99 -6.55 2.19
C CYS A 112 5.06 -5.77 3.13
N VAL A 113 5.27 -4.46 3.25
CA VAL A 113 4.57 -3.59 4.22
C VAL A 113 4.01 -2.36 3.51
N THR A 114 2.83 -1.92 3.93
CA THR A 114 2.20 -0.67 3.45
C THR A 114 2.05 0.37 4.56
N GLY A 115 2.53 1.57 4.33
CA GLY A 115 2.55 2.69 5.29
C GLY A 115 1.23 3.40 5.58
N MET A 116 0.09 2.87 5.13
CA MET A 116 -1.21 3.51 5.30
C MET A 116 -1.78 3.33 6.72
N SER A 117 -1.50 2.19 7.34
CA SER A 117 -1.82 1.90 8.74
C SER A 117 -0.76 0.94 9.29
N CYS A 118 0.17 1.47 10.08
CA CYS A 118 1.33 0.74 10.61
C CYS A 118 1.52 1.02 12.10
N LEU A 119 1.37 0.00 12.93
CA LEU A 119 1.72 0.01 14.35
C LEU A 119 3.16 -0.52 14.49
N MET A 120 4.03 0.24 15.15
CA MET A 120 5.46 -0.08 15.26
C MET A 120 5.95 0.08 16.70
N ARG A 121 7.01 -0.66 17.03
CA ARG A 121 7.77 -0.46 18.26
C ARG A 121 8.65 0.78 18.13
N LYS A 122 8.43 1.77 19.00
CA LYS A 122 9.12 3.06 18.96
C LYS A 122 10.61 2.91 19.25
N ASP A 123 10.99 2.09 20.23
CA ASP A 123 12.38 1.79 20.57
C ASP A 123 13.14 1.16 19.39
N VAL A 124 12.51 0.27 18.64
CA VAL A 124 13.09 -0.33 17.43
C VAL A 124 13.29 0.71 16.33
N LEU A 125 12.32 1.61 16.14
CA LEU A 125 12.47 2.74 15.21
C LEU A 125 13.57 3.71 15.67
N ASP A 126 13.69 4.00 16.97
CA ASP A 126 14.72 4.86 17.53
C ASP A 126 16.13 4.25 17.34
N GLN A 127 16.27 2.94 17.54
CA GLN A 127 17.50 2.20 17.22
C GLN A 127 17.82 2.21 15.71
N ALA A 128 16.84 2.51 14.86
CA ALA A 128 17.01 2.74 13.43
C ALA A 128 17.32 4.19 13.05
N GLY A 129 17.54 5.07 14.04
CA GLY A 129 17.79 6.50 13.85
C GLY A 129 16.53 7.36 13.93
N GLY A 130 15.42 6.80 14.41
CA GLY A 130 14.12 7.46 14.52
C GLY A 130 13.51 7.81 13.15
N LEU A 131 12.38 8.52 13.16
CA LEU A 131 11.71 8.93 11.91
C LEU A 131 12.59 9.81 11.01
N VAL A 132 13.52 10.59 11.59
CA VAL A 132 14.42 11.47 10.84
C VAL A 132 15.27 10.72 9.83
N ALA A 133 15.74 9.51 10.18
CA ALA A 133 16.57 8.69 9.29
C ALA A 133 15.86 8.36 7.94
N PHE A 134 14.53 8.38 7.95
CA PHE A 134 13.70 8.06 6.79
C PHE A 134 13.20 9.29 6.02
N ALA A 135 13.50 10.51 6.49
CA ALA A 135 13.07 11.76 5.85
C ALA A 135 13.66 11.98 4.44
N GLN A 136 14.69 11.21 4.09
CA GLN A 136 15.34 11.21 2.77
C GLN A 136 14.66 10.33 1.72
N TYR A 137 13.64 9.54 2.09
CA TYR A 137 12.97 8.59 1.18
C TYR A 137 11.54 9.01 0.89
N ILE A 138 11.03 8.76 -0.34
CA ILE A 138 9.61 8.99 -0.68
C ILE A 138 8.72 7.87 -0.15
N ALA A 139 9.17 6.60 -0.18
CA ALA A 139 8.48 5.50 0.48
C ALA A 139 9.13 5.24 1.83
N GLU A 140 8.91 6.16 2.77
CA GLU A 140 9.45 6.04 4.12
C GLU A 140 9.04 4.74 4.81
N ASP A 141 7.84 4.24 4.50
CA ASP A 141 7.25 3.02 5.03
C ASP A 141 8.05 1.77 4.69
N TYR A 142 8.44 1.60 3.43
CA TYR A 142 9.28 0.49 2.99
C TYR A 142 10.64 0.51 3.72
N PHE A 143 11.27 1.68 3.84
CA PHE A 143 12.58 1.78 4.48
C PHE A 143 12.51 1.64 6.00
N MET A 144 11.45 2.12 6.65
CA MET A 144 11.16 1.84 8.06
C MET A 144 11.01 0.34 8.28
N ALA A 145 10.18 -0.33 7.47
CA ALA A 145 10.02 -1.78 7.54
C ALA A 145 11.38 -2.47 7.33
N LYS A 146 12.10 -2.15 6.25
CA LYS A 146 13.42 -2.74 5.98
C LYS A 146 14.37 -2.59 7.17
N ALA A 147 14.45 -1.40 7.78
CA ALA A 147 15.33 -1.16 8.92
C ALA A 147 14.93 -1.95 10.18
N ILE A 148 13.63 -2.16 10.41
CA ILE A 148 13.10 -3.03 11.47
C ILE A 148 13.51 -4.49 11.19
N ALA A 149 13.32 -4.97 9.96
CA ALA A 149 13.65 -6.34 9.57
C ALA A 149 15.16 -6.64 9.66
N ASP A 150 16.00 -5.69 9.25
CA ASP A 150 17.45 -5.85 9.26
C ASP A 150 18.01 -5.93 10.71
N ARG A 151 17.19 -5.57 11.70
CA ARG A 151 17.45 -5.76 13.14
C ARG A 151 16.89 -7.07 13.71
N GLY A 152 16.40 -7.95 12.85
CA GLY A 152 15.88 -9.28 13.24
C GLY A 152 14.43 -9.31 13.70
N TRP A 153 13.70 -8.19 13.60
CA TRP A 153 12.29 -8.13 13.96
C TRP A 153 11.40 -8.68 12.83
N ARG A 154 10.29 -9.30 13.22
CA ARG A 154 9.28 -9.82 12.29
C ARG A 154 8.19 -8.80 12.01
N PHE A 155 7.47 -9.06 10.93
CA PHE A 155 6.23 -8.39 10.58
C PHE A 155 5.03 -9.27 10.90
N SER A 156 3.90 -8.63 11.18
CA SER A 156 2.61 -9.28 11.15
C SER A 156 1.59 -8.43 10.41
N MET A 157 0.51 -9.05 9.98
CA MET A 157 -0.62 -8.40 9.34
C MET A 157 -1.79 -8.32 10.31
N ALA A 158 -2.47 -7.18 10.34
CA ALA A 158 -3.74 -7.03 11.06
C ALA A 158 -4.80 -7.97 10.48
N THR A 159 -5.75 -8.43 11.29
CA THR A 159 -6.87 -9.22 10.77
C THR A 159 -7.85 -8.33 10.01
N GLN A 160 -7.91 -7.04 10.35
CA GLN A 160 -8.69 -6.04 9.65
C GLN A 160 -7.92 -5.39 8.50
N VAL A 161 -8.65 -5.08 7.43
CA VAL A 161 -8.11 -4.30 6.31
C VAL A 161 -7.90 -2.82 6.69
N ALA A 162 -6.85 -2.21 6.16
CA ALA A 162 -6.68 -0.76 6.12
C ALA A 162 -7.65 -0.16 5.10
N MET A 163 -8.86 0.16 5.55
CA MET A 163 -9.98 0.58 4.72
C MET A 163 -9.82 2.01 4.20
N GLN A 164 -9.43 2.17 2.94
CA GLN A 164 -9.26 3.47 2.31
C GLN A 164 -10.62 4.09 1.95
N ASN A 165 -10.83 5.35 2.33
CA ASN A 165 -12.06 6.09 2.13
C ASN A 165 -11.80 7.45 1.43
N SER A 166 -11.27 7.41 0.21
CA SER A 166 -11.07 8.60 -0.60
C SER A 166 -12.41 9.11 -1.15
N GLY A 167 -12.66 10.42 -1.04
CA GLY A 167 -13.86 11.07 -1.58
C GLY A 167 -13.81 11.32 -3.08
N SER A 168 -12.64 11.26 -3.72
CA SER A 168 -12.46 11.41 -5.16
C SER A 168 -11.68 10.22 -5.74
N TYR A 169 -12.17 9.71 -6.87
CA TYR A 169 -11.60 8.56 -7.57
C TYR A 169 -12.05 8.55 -9.04
N SER A 170 -11.15 8.11 -9.92
CA SER A 170 -11.40 7.88 -11.34
C SER A 170 -10.43 6.82 -11.86
N ILE A 171 -10.72 6.21 -13.01
CA ILE A 171 -9.83 5.22 -13.63
C ILE A 171 -8.44 5.83 -13.90
N ALA A 172 -8.39 7.08 -14.38
CA ALA A 172 -7.14 7.79 -14.63
C ALA A 172 -6.34 8.07 -13.34
N GLN A 173 -7.03 8.43 -12.26
CA GLN A 173 -6.40 8.62 -10.94
C GLN A 173 -5.85 7.30 -10.39
N PHE A 174 -6.61 6.21 -10.53
CA PHE A 174 -6.19 4.86 -10.17
C PHE A 174 -4.94 4.44 -10.96
N GLN A 175 -4.97 4.57 -12.28
CA GLN A 175 -3.82 4.29 -13.15
C GLN A 175 -2.58 5.09 -12.75
N SER A 176 -2.73 6.40 -12.58
CA SER A 176 -1.64 7.30 -12.16
C SER A 176 -1.04 6.87 -10.82
N ARG A 177 -1.89 6.44 -9.89
CA ARG A 177 -1.48 5.93 -8.58
C ARG A 177 -0.71 4.63 -8.70
N MET A 178 -1.19 3.67 -9.49
CA MET A 178 -0.54 2.36 -9.70
C MET A 178 0.78 2.47 -10.44
N ILE A 179 0.86 3.34 -11.45
CA ILE A 179 2.11 3.66 -12.14
C ILE A 179 3.13 4.21 -11.13
N ARG A 180 2.74 5.20 -10.32
CA ARG A 180 3.62 5.77 -9.29
C ARG A 180 4.11 4.73 -8.29
N TRP A 181 3.22 3.87 -7.80
CA TRP A 181 3.58 2.78 -6.86
C TRP A 181 4.52 1.77 -7.51
N THR A 182 4.32 1.45 -8.78
CA THR A 182 5.20 0.55 -9.52
C THR A 182 6.59 1.18 -9.73
N LYS A 183 6.68 2.46 -10.09
CA LYS A 183 7.94 3.21 -10.15
C LYS A 183 8.71 3.17 -8.83
N LEU A 184 8.01 3.37 -7.71
CA LEU A 184 8.61 3.29 -6.36
C LEU A 184 9.19 1.89 -6.11
N ARG A 185 8.40 0.83 -6.31
CA ARG A 185 8.82 -0.55 -6.01
C ARG A 185 9.99 -1.02 -6.87
N ILE A 186 10.00 -0.73 -8.17
CA ILE A 186 11.11 -1.07 -9.08
C ILE A 186 12.44 -0.45 -8.58
N ASN A 187 12.41 0.80 -8.13
CA ASN A 187 13.60 1.51 -7.66
C ASN A 187 14.02 1.14 -6.23
N MET A 188 13.15 0.50 -5.45
CA MET A 188 13.42 0.02 -4.09
C MET A 188 13.92 -1.42 -4.08
N LEU A 189 13.30 -2.26 -4.89
CA LEU A 189 13.58 -3.68 -5.01
C LEU A 189 13.60 -4.04 -6.51
N PRO A 190 14.78 -4.03 -7.16
CA PRO A 190 14.89 -4.26 -8.60
C PRO A 190 14.24 -5.56 -9.08
N GLY A 191 14.20 -6.61 -8.25
CA GLY A 191 13.51 -7.88 -8.56
C GLY A 191 12.02 -7.74 -8.86
N THR A 192 11.39 -6.61 -8.52
CA THR A 192 10.01 -6.27 -8.89
C THR A 192 9.80 -6.22 -10.41
N VAL A 193 10.86 -6.17 -11.23
CA VAL A 193 10.75 -6.32 -12.71
C VAL A 193 10.05 -7.60 -13.16
N LEU A 194 10.01 -8.63 -12.32
CA LEU A 194 9.34 -9.90 -12.60
C LEU A 194 7.87 -9.92 -12.15
N GLU A 195 7.37 -8.88 -11.47
CA GLU A 195 5.99 -8.83 -10.97
C GLU A 195 4.93 -9.10 -12.06
N PRO A 196 5.04 -8.59 -13.31
CA PRO A 196 4.05 -8.88 -14.35
C PRO A 196 3.90 -10.37 -14.68
N VAL A 197 4.95 -11.18 -14.47
CA VAL A 197 4.92 -12.64 -14.71
C VAL A 197 3.96 -13.33 -13.75
N SER A 198 3.66 -12.72 -12.61
CA SER A 198 2.71 -13.24 -11.62
C SER A 198 1.24 -12.89 -11.89
N GLU A 199 0.94 -12.12 -12.94
CA GLU A 199 -0.43 -11.77 -13.33
C GLU A 199 -1.01 -12.79 -14.32
N CYS A 200 -2.34 -12.96 -14.29
CA CYS A 200 -3.02 -14.12 -14.86
C CYS A 200 -2.73 -14.31 -16.35
N PHE A 201 -2.86 -13.26 -17.16
CA PHE A 201 -2.70 -13.38 -18.61
C PHE A 201 -1.27 -13.75 -19.01
N LEU A 202 -0.27 -13.11 -18.41
CA LEU A 202 1.13 -13.40 -18.73
C LEU A 202 1.57 -14.76 -18.18
N ALA A 203 1.16 -15.10 -16.96
CA ALA A 203 1.39 -16.42 -16.37
C ALA A 203 0.76 -17.54 -17.22
N SER A 204 -0.48 -17.34 -17.69
CA SER A 204 -1.19 -18.32 -18.54
C SER A 204 -0.45 -18.58 -19.85
N LEU A 205 0.09 -17.54 -20.49
CA LEU A 205 0.85 -17.66 -21.73
C LEU A 205 2.19 -18.38 -21.51
N ILE A 206 2.92 -18.03 -20.44
CA ILE A 206 4.22 -18.64 -20.13
C ILE A 206 4.06 -20.12 -19.76
N ILE A 207 3.10 -20.44 -18.88
CA ILE A 207 2.86 -21.82 -18.46
C ILE A 207 2.29 -22.64 -19.61
N GLY A 208 1.36 -22.08 -20.39
CA GLY A 208 0.80 -22.76 -21.57
C GLY A 208 1.86 -23.08 -22.61
N TRP A 209 2.78 -22.14 -22.86
CA TRP A 209 3.93 -22.39 -23.74
C TRP A 209 4.87 -23.48 -23.20
N ALA A 210 5.14 -23.48 -21.90
CA ALA A 210 5.96 -24.53 -21.26
C ALA A 210 5.27 -25.91 -21.30
N ALA A 211 3.96 -25.94 -21.11
CA ALA A 211 3.10 -27.13 -21.15
C ALA A 211 2.70 -27.51 -22.59
N HIS A 212 3.67 -27.52 -23.51
CA HIS A 212 3.50 -27.75 -24.95
C HIS A 212 2.80 -29.05 -25.36
N TYR A 213 2.56 -29.97 -24.42
CA TYR A 213 1.78 -31.19 -24.62
C TYR A 213 0.26 -30.97 -24.58
N VAL A 214 -0.22 -29.79 -24.15
CA VAL A 214 -1.63 -29.39 -24.10
C VAL A 214 -1.86 -28.26 -25.09
N ASP A 215 -3.04 -28.22 -25.73
CA ASP A 215 -3.40 -27.09 -26.58
C ASP A 215 -3.33 -25.77 -25.80
N MET A 216 -2.55 -24.82 -26.30
CA MET A 216 -2.24 -23.59 -25.59
C MET A 216 -3.49 -22.72 -25.36
N MET A 217 -4.45 -22.71 -26.29
CA MET A 217 -5.68 -21.94 -26.13
C MET A 217 -6.59 -22.59 -25.09
N VAL A 218 -6.71 -23.91 -25.11
CA VAL A 218 -7.47 -24.65 -24.08
C VAL A 218 -6.87 -24.42 -22.70
N PHE A 219 -5.55 -24.56 -22.55
CA PHE A 219 -4.86 -24.28 -21.29
C PHE A 219 -5.11 -22.84 -20.84
N PHE A 220 -4.91 -21.86 -21.72
CA PHE A 220 -5.10 -20.44 -21.42
C PHE A 220 -6.52 -20.16 -20.90
N MET A 221 -7.56 -20.66 -21.59
CA MET A 221 -8.94 -20.46 -21.19
C MET A 221 -9.26 -21.12 -19.85
N CYS A 222 -8.84 -22.37 -19.65
CA CYS A 222 -9.06 -23.09 -18.40
C CYS A 222 -8.34 -22.43 -17.22
N HIS A 223 -7.09 -22.03 -17.41
CA HIS A 223 -6.29 -21.37 -16.38
C HIS A 223 -6.86 -19.97 -16.05
N CYS A 224 -7.23 -19.18 -17.06
CA CYS A 224 -7.89 -17.88 -16.84
C CYS A 224 -9.21 -18.04 -16.08
N LEU A 225 -10.03 -19.05 -16.42
CA LEU A 225 -11.28 -19.31 -15.72
C LEU A 225 -11.05 -19.71 -14.26
N ALA A 226 -10.10 -20.61 -14.01
CA ALA A 226 -9.74 -21.02 -12.66
C ALA A 226 -9.25 -19.82 -11.84
N TRP A 227 -8.37 -19.00 -12.41
CA TRP A 227 -7.84 -17.79 -11.78
C TRP A 227 -8.94 -16.75 -11.50
N PHE A 228 -9.85 -16.54 -12.45
CA PHE A 228 -11.00 -15.66 -12.31
C PHE A 228 -11.88 -16.05 -11.11
N ILE A 229 -12.16 -17.36 -10.97
CA ILE A 229 -12.93 -17.90 -9.84
C ILE A 229 -12.16 -17.71 -8.53
N SER A 230 -10.86 -18.03 -8.50
CA SER A 230 -10.01 -17.82 -7.32
C SER A 230 -9.95 -16.37 -6.89
N ASP A 231 -9.82 -15.43 -7.82
CA ASP A 231 -9.80 -13.99 -7.55
C ASP A 231 -11.16 -13.51 -7.02
N TYR A 232 -12.27 -14.04 -7.51
CA TYR A 232 -13.60 -13.72 -6.97
C TYR A 232 -13.76 -14.22 -5.53
N ILE A 233 -13.33 -15.45 -5.24
CA ILE A 233 -13.34 -16.02 -3.88
C ILE A 233 -12.46 -15.18 -2.95
N GLN A 234 -11.25 -14.82 -3.38
CA GLN A 234 -10.35 -14.00 -2.58
C GLN A 234 -10.95 -12.61 -2.29
N LEU A 235 -11.51 -11.95 -3.31
CA LEU A 235 -12.13 -10.63 -3.15
C LEU A 235 -13.27 -10.67 -2.13
N THR A 236 -14.16 -11.65 -2.24
CA THR A 236 -15.29 -11.79 -1.30
C THR A 236 -14.81 -12.12 0.11
N GLY A 237 -13.72 -12.88 0.26
CA GLY A 237 -13.06 -13.11 1.54
C GLY A 237 -12.49 -11.84 2.16
N VAL A 238 -11.78 -11.01 1.39
CA VAL A 238 -11.21 -9.73 1.85
C VAL A 238 -12.30 -8.70 2.17
N GLN A 239 -13.38 -8.67 1.38
CA GLN A 239 -14.56 -7.84 1.64
C GLN A 239 -15.24 -8.20 2.98
N GLY A 240 -15.21 -9.48 3.36
CA GLY A 240 -15.96 -10.00 4.49
C GLY A 240 -17.46 -10.04 4.26
N GLY A 241 -17.90 -10.17 3.00
CA GLY A 241 -19.31 -10.15 2.61
C GLY A 241 -19.55 -10.04 1.11
N ALA A 242 -20.81 -9.84 0.72
CA ALA A 242 -21.19 -9.62 -0.67
C ALA A 242 -20.64 -8.26 -1.18
N PRO A 243 -19.97 -8.20 -2.34
CA PRO A 243 -19.52 -6.95 -2.92
C PRO A 243 -20.69 -6.06 -3.33
N SER A 244 -20.47 -4.74 -3.37
CA SER A 244 -21.50 -3.75 -3.75
C SER A 244 -21.73 -3.61 -5.26
N PHE A 245 -21.22 -4.55 -6.07
CA PHE A 245 -21.28 -4.52 -7.53
C PHE A 245 -21.72 -5.87 -8.10
N SER A 246 -22.19 -5.87 -9.35
CA SER A 246 -22.68 -7.11 -9.99
C SER A 246 -21.53 -8.03 -10.40
N LYS A 247 -21.83 -9.31 -10.65
CA LYS A 247 -20.86 -10.26 -11.20
C LYS A 247 -20.37 -9.85 -12.60
N LEU A 248 -21.21 -9.13 -13.37
CA LEU A 248 -20.82 -8.58 -14.67
C LEU A 248 -19.81 -7.45 -14.49
N ASP A 249 -20.05 -6.53 -13.56
CA ASP A 249 -19.10 -5.46 -13.25
C ASP A 249 -17.77 -6.04 -12.77
N PHE A 250 -17.80 -7.08 -11.94
CA PHE A 250 -16.61 -7.83 -11.55
C PHE A 250 -15.88 -8.40 -12.76
N ALA A 251 -16.58 -9.08 -13.68
CA ALA A 251 -15.98 -9.68 -14.87
C ALA A 251 -15.26 -8.63 -15.74
N VAL A 252 -15.93 -7.50 -16.00
CA VAL A 252 -15.37 -6.41 -16.81
C VAL A 252 -14.19 -5.75 -16.08
N ALA A 253 -14.33 -5.45 -14.78
CA ALA A 253 -13.26 -4.83 -14.00
C ALA A 253 -12.04 -5.74 -13.83
N TRP A 254 -12.26 -7.05 -13.64
CA TRP A 254 -11.18 -8.04 -13.56
C TRP A 254 -10.39 -8.11 -14.86
N PHE A 255 -11.09 -8.19 -16.00
CA PHE A 255 -10.46 -8.21 -17.32
C PHE A 255 -9.66 -6.93 -17.60
N ILE A 256 -10.25 -5.77 -17.29
CA ILE A 256 -9.57 -4.47 -17.44
C ILE A 256 -8.33 -4.40 -16.54
N ARG A 257 -8.42 -4.85 -15.28
CA ARG A 257 -7.27 -4.86 -14.35
C ARG A 257 -6.15 -5.74 -14.86
N GLU A 258 -6.43 -6.97 -15.29
CA GLU A 258 -5.43 -7.90 -15.83
C GLU A 258 -4.77 -7.32 -17.09
N SER A 259 -5.57 -6.72 -17.99
CA SER A 259 -5.06 -6.07 -19.21
C SER A 259 -4.17 -4.86 -18.89
N MET A 260 -4.55 -4.08 -17.87
CA MET A 260 -3.82 -2.87 -17.47
C MET A 260 -2.51 -3.18 -16.74
N ALA A 261 -2.32 -4.38 -16.18
CA ALA A 261 -1.13 -4.69 -15.38
C ALA A 261 0.17 -4.49 -16.18
N VAL A 262 0.24 -5.04 -17.40
CA VAL A 262 1.39 -4.88 -18.30
C VAL A 262 1.56 -3.42 -18.72
N GLN A 263 0.46 -2.73 -19.05
CA GLN A 263 0.49 -1.32 -19.44
C GLN A 263 1.01 -0.41 -18.32
N ILE A 264 0.55 -0.61 -17.08
CA ILE A 264 1.03 0.11 -15.89
C ILE A 264 2.52 -0.14 -15.69
N PHE A 265 2.96 -1.38 -15.85
CA PHE A 265 4.35 -1.76 -15.66
C PHE A 265 5.28 -1.11 -16.70
N LEU A 266 4.92 -1.22 -17.98
CA LEU A 266 5.67 -0.58 -19.07
C LEU A 266 5.70 0.94 -18.93
N SER A 267 4.59 1.56 -18.53
CA SER A 267 4.53 3.00 -18.25
C SER A 267 5.45 3.41 -17.11
N ALA A 268 5.60 2.57 -16.08
CA ALA A 268 6.49 2.81 -14.96
C ALA A 268 7.98 2.67 -15.34
N LEU A 269 8.31 1.74 -16.25
CA LEU A 269 9.68 1.57 -16.76
C LEU A 269 10.09 2.71 -17.71
N TRP A 270 9.15 3.22 -18.51
CA TRP A 270 9.43 4.24 -19.52
C TRP A 270 9.83 5.59 -18.92
N ASP A 271 9.17 6.01 -17.84
CA ASP A 271 9.45 7.28 -17.18
C ASP A 271 9.76 7.06 -15.69
N PRO A 272 11.00 7.23 -15.22
CA PRO A 272 11.36 7.06 -13.81
C PRO A 272 10.93 8.24 -12.92
N THR A 273 10.29 9.28 -13.49
CA THR A 273 9.92 10.50 -12.78
C THR A 273 8.63 10.34 -11.99
N ILE A 274 8.60 10.89 -10.78
CA ILE A 274 7.44 10.91 -9.91
C ILE A 274 7.09 12.34 -9.55
N SER A 275 5.84 12.71 -9.80
CA SER A 275 5.22 13.89 -9.20
C SER A 275 4.75 13.55 -7.79
N TRP A 276 5.27 14.27 -6.81
CA TRP A 276 4.84 14.22 -5.41
C TRP A 276 4.47 15.63 -4.95
N ARG A 277 3.68 15.76 -3.88
CA ARG A 277 3.05 17.04 -3.46
C ARG A 277 3.94 18.28 -3.57
N THR A 278 5.24 18.14 -3.30
CA THR A 278 6.25 19.20 -3.22
C THR A 278 7.08 19.40 -4.50
N GLY A 279 6.90 18.60 -5.55
CA GLY A 279 7.66 18.75 -6.79
C GLY A 279 7.79 17.47 -7.62
N ARG A 280 8.68 17.51 -8.62
CA ARG A 280 9.02 16.36 -9.45
C ARG A 280 10.36 15.77 -9.03
N TYR A 281 10.40 14.46 -8.91
CA TYR A 281 11.55 13.71 -8.43
C TYR A 281 11.89 12.58 -9.38
N ARG A 282 13.18 12.38 -9.66
CA ARG A 282 13.70 11.16 -10.27
C ARG A 282 14.13 10.20 -9.18
N LEU A 283 13.66 8.97 -9.20
CA LEU A 283 14.13 7.97 -8.25
C LEU A 283 15.46 7.37 -8.71
N ARG A 284 16.42 7.27 -7.80
CA ARG A 284 17.63 6.46 -7.96
C ARG A 284 17.42 5.08 -7.33
N CYS A 285 18.25 4.12 -7.76
CA CYS A 285 18.30 2.80 -7.14
C CYS A 285 18.55 2.93 -5.62
N GLY A 286 17.80 2.18 -4.83
CA GLY A 286 17.77 2.33 -3.37
C GLY A 286 16.79 3.39 -2.88
N GLY A 287 15.86 3.84 -3.73
CA GLY A 287 14.69 4.65 -3.38
C GLY A 287 14.95 6.10 -2.97
N ARG A 288 16.17 6.62 -3.16
CA ARG A 288 16.49 8.03 -2.92
C ARG A 288 15.98 8.90 -4.09
N PRO A 289 15.17 9.92 -3.82
CA PRO A 289 14.71 10.84 -4.84
C PRO A 289 15.76 11.94 -5.12
N GLU A 290 15.87 12.33 -6.37
CA GLU A 290 16.62 13.48 -6.86
C GLU A 290 15.61 14.50 -7.39
N ALA A 291 15.60 15.72 -6.82
CA ALA A 291 14.66 16.75 -7.24
C ALA A 291 15.02 17.22 -8.66
N LEU A 292 14.04 17.21 -9.56
CA LEU A 292 14.18 17.71 -10.93
C LEU A 292 13.68 19.16 -11.05
N ASP A 293 12.53 19.43 -10.43
CA ASP A 293 11.93 20.76 -10.33
C ASP A 293 11.42 20.94 -8.90
N LEU A 294 12.08 21.80 -8.12
CA LEU A 294 11.47 22.34 -6.91
C LEU A 294 10.44 23.37 -7.40
N GLY A 295 9.17 22.96 -7.53
CA GLY A 295 8.10 23.93 -7.71
C GLY A 295 8.23 25.00 -6.64
N LYS A 296 8.14 26.28 -7.01
CA LYS A 296 8.15 27.40 -6.08
C LYS A 296 7.15 27.10 -4.97
N ALA A 297 7.63 26.64 -3.83
CA ALA A 297 6.81 26.44 -2.66
C ALA A 297 6.42 27.84 -2.20
N GLU A 298 5.18 28.25 -2.49
CA GLU A 298 4.58 29.39 -1.84
C GLU A 298 4.62 29.14 -0.32
N LEU A 299 5.13 30.15 0.38
CA LEU A 299 5.34 30.23 1.83
C LEU A 299 4.05 30.01 2.62
#